data_AF-A0AB39P2Z8-F1
#
_entry.id   AF-A0AB39P2Z8-F1
#
_cell.length_a   1.000
_cell.length_b   1.000
_cell.length_c   1.000
_cell.angle_alpha   90.00
_cell.angle_beta   90.00
_cell.angle_gamma   90.00
#
_symmetry.space_group_name_H-M   'P 1'
#
loop_
_entity.id
_entity.type
_entity.pdbx_description
1 polymer ?
#
loop_
_entity_poly.entity_id
_entity_poly.type
_entity_poly.pdbx_seq_one_letter_code
_entity_poly.pdbx_strand_id
1 'polypeptide(L)'
;MPYVQRGAAEPPTSRIRQHVEGLVTRWPDLSADDEDEDVSPWSDGPLIDNASGPLFSFGMVFSKCQEAVSVAAALAQTSGLARFDPQDRRLIT
;
A
#
# COMPACT_ATOMS: atom_id res chain seq x y z
N MET A 1 -17.48 24.56 -0.15
CA MET A 1 -16.59 23.51 0.40
C MET A 1 -15.19 23.77 -0.16
N PRO A 2 -14.21 24.24 0.62
CA PRO A 2 -12.87 24.39 0.10
C PRO A 2 -12.25 23.00 -0.01
N TYR A 3 -11.79 22.64 -1.22
CA TYR A 3 -11.00 21.44 -1.42
C TYR A 3 -9.75 21.57 -0.56
N VAL A 4 -9.54 20.59 0.33
CA VAL A 4 -8.26 20.42 1.02
C VAL A 4 -7.22 20.27 -0.09
N GLN A 5 -6.37 21.27 -0.23
CA GLN A 5 -5.22 21.23 -1.13
C GLN A 5 -4.45 19.96 -0.75
N ARG A 6 -4.47 18.93 -1.61
CA ARG A 6 -3.65 17.73 -1.42
C ARG A 6 -2.22 18.25 -1.41
N GLY A 7 -1.66 18.42 -0.21
CA GLY A 7 -0.28 18.88 -0.04
C GLY A 7 0.60 18.05 -0.96
N ALA A 8 1.51 18.70 -1.67
CA ALA A 8 2.35 18.07 -2.68
C ALA A 8 2.80 16.70 -2.17
N ALA A 9 2.39 15.63 -2.88
CA ALA A 9 2.68 14.28 -2.46
C ALA A 9 4.20 14.15 -2.40
N GLU A 10 4.75 14.08 -1.19
CA GLU A 10 6.18 13.89 -1.01
C GLU A 10 6.54 12.55 -1.65
N PRO A 11 7.64 12.47 -2.44
CA PRO A 11 7.99 11.22 -3.11
C PRO A 11 8.10 10.09 -2.08
N PRO A 12 7.59 8.89 -2.39
CA PRO A 12 7.60 7.78 -1.47
C PRO A 12 9.04 7.45 -1.05
N THR A 13 9.23 7.21 0.23
CA THR A 13 10.53 6.80 0.78
C THR A 13 10.98 5.47 0.18
N SER A 14 12.28 5.21 0.14
CA SER A 14 12.83 3.96 -0.42
C SER A 14 12.27 2.70 0.25
N ARG A 15 11.88 2.77 1.54
CA ARG A 15 11.23 1.65 2.25
C ARG A 15 9.85 1.36 1.72
N ILE A 16 9.06 2.39 1.43
CA ILE A 16 7.73 2.24 0.85
C ILE A 16 7.84 1.71 -0.58
N ARG A 17 8.80 2.19 -1.38
CA ARG A 17 9.05 1.60 -2.71
C ARG A 17 9.36 0.12 -2.62
N GLN A 18 10.29 -0.28 -1.75
CA GLN A 18 10.63 -1.69 -1.56
C GLN A 18 9.41 -2.53 -1.13
N HIS A 19 8.55 -1.95 -0.30
CA HIS A 19 7.34 -2.61 0.15
C HIS A 19 6.32 -2.80 -0.99
N VAL A 20 6.10 -1.75 -1.78
CA VAL A 20 5.22 -1.79 -2.96
C VAL A 20 5.78 -2.75 -4.01
N GLU A 21 7.09 -2.73 -4.28
CA GLU A 21 7.74 -3.67 -5.19
C GLU A 21 7.53 -5.13 -4.74
N GLY A 22 7.61 -5.41 -3.43
CA GLY A 22 7.32 -6.73 -2.88
C GLY A 22 5.86 -7.17 -3.09
N LEU A 23 4.92 -6.23 -2.97
CA LEU A 23 3.50 -6.48 -3.22
C LEU A 23 3.22 -6.71 -4.71
N VAL A 24 3.76 -5.86 -5.58
CA VAL A 24 3.61 -5.93 -7.04
C VAL A 24 4.29 -7.16 -7.65
N THR A 25 5.39 -7.62 -7.04
CA THR A 25 6.06 -8.88 -7.46
C THR A 25 5.17 -10.10 -7.22
N ARG A 26 4.36 -10.09 -6.16
CA ARG A 26 3.44 -11.19 -5.85
C ARG A 26 2.11 -11.05 -6.59
N TRP A 27 1.58 -9.85 -6.66
CA TRP A 27 0.33 -9.52 -7.32
C TRP A 27 0.56 -8.36 -8.26
N PRO A 28 0.51 -8.58 -9.59
CA PRO A 28 0.78 -7.53 -10.55
C PRO A 28 -0.06 -6.29 -10.26
N ASP A 29 0.55 -5.14 -10.46
CA ASP A 29 -0.07 -3.85 -10.23
C ASP A 29 -1.27 -3.70 -11.17
N LEU A 30 -2.36 -3.04 -10.72
CA LEU A 30 -3.51 -2.81 -11.59
C LEU A 30 -3.17 -1.73 -12.62
N SER A 31 -3.10 -2.11 -13.88
CA SER A 31 -3.07 -1.17 -15.00
C SER A 31 -4.46 -1.04 -15.63
N ALA A 32 -4.70 0.06 -16.36
CA ALA A 32 -5.96 0.28 -17.07
C ALA A 32 -6.23 -0.75 -18.18
N ASP A 33 -5.22 -1.56 -18.55
CA ASP A 33 -5.28 -2.62 -19.55
C ASP A 33 -5.34 -4.04 -18.92
N ASP A 34 -5.35 -4.16 -17.59
CA ASP A 34 -5.47 -5.47 -16.92
C ASP A 34 -6.93 -5.95 -16.94
N GLU A 35 -7.23 -6.91 -17.81
CA GLU A 35 -8.56 -7.55 -17.91
C GLU A 35 -8.81 -8.60 -16.80
N ASP A 36 -7.78 -8.97 -16.04
CA ASP A 36 -7.81 -10.01 -15.01
C ASP A 36 -7.90 -9.41 -13.59
N GLU A 37 -9.04 -8.78 -13.28
CA GLU A 37 -9.38 -8.25 -11.94
C GLU A 37 -9.34 -9.34 -10.84
N ASP A 38 -9.40 -10.62 -11.21
CA ASP A 38 -9.38 -11.76 -10.28
C ASP A 38 -7.97 -12.18 -9.85
N VAL A 39 -6.91 -11.73 -10.53
CA VAL A 39 -5.54 -12.12 -10.20
C VAL A 39 -4.97 -11.26 -9.07
N SER A 40 -5.29 -9.98 -9.06
CA SER A 40 -4.74 -9.02 -8.11
C SER A 40 -5.76 -8.61 -7.04
N PRO A 41 -5.36 -8.52 -5.76
CA PRO A 41 -6.25 -8.13 -4.68
C PRO A 41 -6.50 -6.62 -4.62
N TRP A 42 -5.85 -5.85 -5.49
CA TRP A 42 -5.91 -4.40 -5.53
C TRP A 42 -7.29 -3.95 -6.05
N SER A 43 -7.76 -2.80 -5.56
CA SER A 43 -8.97 -2.15 -6.07
C SER A 43 -8.66 -0.86 -6.83
N ASP A 44 -7.38 -0.47 -6.85
CA ASP A 44 -6.87 0.73 -7.48
C ASP A 44 -5.38 0.54 -7.78
N GLY A 45 -4.90 1.17 -8.84
CA GLY A 45 -3.50 1.11 -9.29
C GLY A 45 -3.14 2.27 -10.22
N PRO A 46 -1.85 2.65 -10.31
CA PRO A 46 -0.72 1.99 -9.68
C PRO A 46 -0.64 2.17 -8.16
N LEU A 47 -0.27 1.11 -7.42
CA LEU A 47 -0.18 1.19 -5.96
C LEU A 47 0.78 2.29 -5.49
N ILE A 48 1.86 2.50 -6.23
CA ILE A 48 2.87 3.49 -5.86
C ILE A 48 2.34 4.93 -5.89
N ASP A 49 1.31 5.22 -6.68
CA ASP A 49 0.68 6.54 -6.73
C ASP A 49 -0.10 6.88 -5.46
N ASN A 50 -0.49 5.84 -4.70
CA ASN A 50 -1.14 5.98 -3.42
C ASN A 50 -0.16 6.11 -2.23
N ALA A 51 1.15 6.14 -2.51
CA ALA A 51 2.17 6.38 -1.51
C ALA A 51 2.58 7.86 -1.46
N SER A 52 2.76 8.39 -0.24
CA SER A 52 3.29 9.73 -0.03
C SER A 52 4.22 9.76 1.19
N GLY A 53 5.50 10.08 0.95
CA GLY A 53 6.54 10.11 1.97
C GLY A 53 6.67 8.74 2.69
N PRO A 54 6.51 8.69 4.03
CA PRO A 54 6.52 7.44 4.80
C PRO A 54 5.15 6.75 4.90
N LEU A 55 4.11 7.31 4.28
CA LEU A 55 2.75 6.78 4.33
C LEU A 55 2.41 6.05 3.03
N PHE A 56 1.76 4.90 3.15
CA PHE A 56 1.20 4.15 2.03
C PHE A 56 -0.19 3.66 2.41
N SER A 57 -1.17 3.98 1.60
CA SER A 57 -2.56 3.55 1.75
C SER A 57 -3.00 2.94 0.43
N PHE A 58 -3.77 1.86 0.42
CA PHE A 58 -4.20 1.21 -0.81
C PHE A 58 -5.55 0.53 -0.62
N GLY A 59 -6.35 0.52 -1.69
CA GLY A 59 -7.62 -0.19 -1.73
C GLY A 59 -7.42 -1.66 -2.09
N MET A 60 -8.20 -2.54 -1.46
CA MET A 60 -8.23 -3.97 -1.79
C MET A 60 -9.68 -4.46 -1.92
N VAL A 61 -9.89 -5.47 -2.76
CA VAL A 61 -11.16 -6.18 -2.82
C VAL A 61 -11.38 -6.99 -1.53
N PHE A 62 -12.59 -6.95 -1.00
CA PHE A 62 -12.93 -7.55 0.30
C PHE A 62 -12.64 -9.07 0.35
N SER A 63 -12.87 -9.76 -0.76
CA SER A 63 -12.65 -11.21 -0.90
C SER A 63 -11.21 -11.65 -0.66
N LYS A 64 -10.22 -10.82 -1.03
CA LYS A 64 -8.77 -11.12 -0.92
C LYS A 64 -8.06 -10.29 0.14
N CYS A 65 -8.75 -9.35 0.77
CA CYS A 65 -8.21 -8.43 1.77
C CYS A 65 -7.50 -9.18 2.91
N GLN A 66 -8.05 -10.29 3.41
CA GLN A 66 -7.43 -11.00 4.54
C GLN A 66 -6.06 -11.60 4.19
N GLU A 67 -5.90 -12.19 2.99
CA GLU A 67 -4.61 -12.71 2.52
C GLU A 67 -3.65 -11.55 2.23
N ALA A 68 -4.12 -10.55 1.48
CA ALA A 68 -3.32 -9.41 1.06
C ALA A 68 -2.81 -8.59 2.26
N VAL A 69 -3.64 -8.34 3.28
CA VAL A 69 -3.23 -7.70 4.54
C VAL A 69 -2.20 -8.53 5.28
N SER A 70 -2.36 -9.86 5.31
CA SER A 70 -1.42 -10.74 6.01
C SER A 70 -0.04 -10.72 5.35
N VAL A 71 0.01 -10.77 4.01
CA VAL A 71 1.26 -10.67 3.25
C VAL A 71 1.86 -9.27 3.33
N ALA A 72 1.05 -8.21 3.23
CA ALA A 72 1.52 -6.84 3.40
C ALA A 72 2.09 -6.62 4.82
N ALA A 73 1.46 -7.15 5.86
CA ALA A 73 2.00 -7.09 7.21
C ALA A 73 3.32 -7.86 7.35
N ALA A 74 3.43 -9.03 6.71
CA ALA A 74 4.68 -9.80 6.70
C ALA A 74 5.80 -9.07 5.95
N LEU A 75 5.52 -8.53 4.76
CA LEU A 75 6.46 -7.76 3.96
C LEU A 75 6.91 -6.49 4.69
N ALA A 76 5.99 -5.80 5.37
CA ALA A 76 6.31 -4.61 6.15
C ALA A 76 7.29 -4.92 7.28
N GLN A 77 7.08 -6.04 7.99
CA GLN A 77 8.02 -6.51 9.01
C GLN A 77 9.39 -6.83 8.42
N THR A 78 9.47 -7.48 7.25
CA THR A 78 10.77 -7.78 6.60
C THR A 78 11.49 -6.53 6.10
N SER A 79 10.77 -5.47 5.72
CA SER A 79 11.34 -4.20 5.28
C SER A 79 11.67 -3.24 6.44
N GLY A 80 11.47 -3.66 7.70
CA GLY A 80 11.71 -2.83 8.87
C GLY A 80 10.75 -1.63 8.95
N LEU A 81 9.54 -1.77 8.39
CA LEU A 81 8.45 -0.82 8.58
C LEU A 81 7.78 -1.12 9.91
N ALA A 82 7.90 -0.20 10.85
CA ALA A 82 7.24 -0.30 12.14
C ALA A 82 5.73 -0.07 11.96
N ARG A 83 4.92 -0.93 12.58
CA ARG A 83 3.46 -0.82 12.55
C ARG A 83 3.07 0.32 13.49
N PHE A 84 2.60 1.42 12.94
CA PHE A 84 2.09 2.52 13.77
C PHE A 84 0.67 2.18 14.22
N ASP A 85 0.47 2.07 15.54
CA ASP A 85 -0.86 2.00 16.12
C ASP A 85 -1.38 3.43 16.38
N PRO A 86 -2.43 3.88 15.67
CA PRO A 86 -2.96 5.22 15.83
C PRO A 86 -3.73 5.43 17.14
N GLN A 87 -4.18 4.36 17.81
CA GLN A 87 -4.89 4.44 19.10
C GLN A 87 -3.90 4.62 20.25
N ASP A 88 -2.78 3.90 20.24
CA ASP A 88 -1.72 3.99 21.25
C ASP A 88 -0.65 5.05 20.90
N ARG A 89 -0.73 5.63 19.69
CA ARG A 89 0.30 6.52 19.08
C ARG A 89 1.71 5.95 19.20
N ARG A 90 1.83 4.63 19.04
CA ARG A 90 3.06 3.91 19.32
C ARG A 90 3.44 3.05 18.13
N LEU A 91 4.74 2.97 17.90
CA LEU A 91 5.33 2.01 16.97
C LEU A 91 5.37 0.65 17.68
N ILE A 92 4.56 -0.29 17.19
CA ILE A 92 4.67 -1.69 17.60
C ILE A 92 5.87 -2.25 16.83
N THR A 93 6.94 -2.57 17.57
CA THR A 93 8.18 -3.11 17.02
C THR A 93 8.14 -4.61 16.88
#